data_AF-A0AAV4HA83-F1
#
_entry.id   AF-A0AAV4HA83-F1
#
_cell.length_a   1.000
_cell.length_b   1.000
_cell.length_c   1.000
_cell.angle_alpha   90.00
_cell.angle_beta   90.00
_cell.angle_gamma   90.00
#
_symmetry.space_group_name_H-M   'P 1'
#
loop_
_entity.id
_entity.type
_entity.pdbx_description
1 polymer ?
#
loop_
_entity_poly.entity_id
_entity_poly.type
_entity_poly.pdbx_seq_one_letter_code
_entity_poly.pdbx_strand_id
1 'polypeptide(L)'
;MYYCYKGFPSIVLMAASDADSCFILVDCGQYGRISDAGVYRTSQISKFLEEGKLNIPTSEFKVNSTERTIPFMSEGYEACPLKTYLLKPYAAKTLDQEKRI
;
A
#
# COMPACT_ATOMS: atom_id res chain seq x y z
N MET A 1 6.83 -14.51 19.77
CA MET A 1 7.66 -13.32 19.55
C MET A 1 8.60 -13.62 18.38
N TYR A 2 8.59 -12.83 17.30
CA TYR A 2 9.38 -13.01 16.04
C TYR A 2 9.45 -14.42 15.43
N TYR A 3 8.32 -15.09 15.24
CA TYR A 3 8.23 -16.28 14.41
C TYR A 3 7.09 -16.14 13.43
N CYS A 4 7.19 -16.78 12.25
CA CYS A 4 6.06 -16.92 11.34
C CYS A 4 5.12 -18.06 11.79
N TYR A 5 4.04 -18.28 11.04
CA TYR A 5 3.09 -19.36 11.31
C TYR A 5 3.72 -20.76 11.23
N LYS A 6 4.80 -20.92 10.45
CA LYS A 6 5.56 -22.18 10.33
C LYS A 6 6.59 -22.39 11.45
N GLY A 7 6.67 -21.47 12.42
CA GLY A 7 7.61 -21.59 13.54
C GLY A 7 9.06 -21.21 13.23
N PHE A 8 9.34 -20.62 12.06
CA PHE A 8 10.66 -20.07 11.74
C PHE A 8 10.80 -18.64 12.23
N PRO A 9 12.00 -18.21 12.70
CA PRO A 9 12.26 -16.82 13.05
C PRO A 9 11.89 -15.88 11.91
N SER A 10 11.12 -14.83 12.19
CA SER A 10 10.62 -13.92 11.16
C SER A 10 10.29 -12.55 11.73
N ILE A 11 10.84 -11.54 11.08
CA ILE A 11 10.56 -10.12 11.27
C ILE A 11 9.96 -9.62 9.96
N VAL A 12 8.83 -8.91 10.05
CA VAL A 12 8.20 -8.33 8.87
C VAL A 12 8.81 -6.96 8.58
N LEU A 13 9.05 -6.73 7.29
CA LEU A 13 9.43 -5.45 6.71
C LEU A 13 8.33 -5.03 5.76
N MET A 14 7.83 -3.80 5.94
CA MET A 14 6.92 -3.15 5.00
C MET A 14 7.61 -1.90 4.45
N ALA A 15 7.57 -1.72 3.13
CA ALA A 15 8.19 -0.57 2.48
C ALA A 15 7.18 0.15 1.58
N ALA A 16 7.32 1.46 1.50
CA ALA A 16 6.72 2.29 0.47
C ALA A 16 7.82 2.72 -0.50
N SER A 17 7.56 2.63 -1.80
CA SER A 17 8.43 3.11 -2.86
C SER A 17 7.79 4.27 -3.62
N ASP A 18 8.62 5.10 -4.22
CA ASP A 18 8.17 6.06 -5.23
C ASP A 18 7.96 5.38 -6.60
N ALA A 19 7.63 6.18 -7.61
CA ALA A 19 7.42 5.73 -8.98
C ALA A 19 8.70 5.21 -9.66
N ASP A 20 9.88 5.62 -9.19
CA ASP A 20 11.18 5.15 -9.68
C ASP A 20 11.65 3.88 -8.95
N SER A 21 10.73 3.22 -8.23
CA SER A 21 10.99 2.00 -7.46
C SER A 21 12.05 2.17 -6.35
N CYS A 22 12.26 3.41 -5.88
CA CYS A 22 13.15 3.70 -4.77
C CYS A 22 12.37 3.67 -3.46
N PHE A 23 12.87 2.95 -2.44
CA PHE A 23 12.23 2.95 -1.12
C PHE A 23 12.34 4.32 -0.46
N ILE A 24 11.20 4.94 -0.17
CA ILE A 24 11.10 6.25 0.49
C ILE A 24 10.80 6.11 1.99
N LEU A 25 10.24 4.97 2.40
CA LEU A 25 9.95 4.65 3.79
C LEU A 25 9.98 3.14 3.99
N VAL A 26 10.64 2.70 5.07
CA VAL A 26 10.70 1.31 5.48
C VAL A 26 10.34 1.22 6.95
N ASP A 27 9.38 0.35 7.26
CA ASP A 27 8.97 0.02 8.63
C ASP A 27 9.34 -1.43 8.93
N CYS A 28 10.15 -1.62 9.97
CA CYS A 28 10.75 -2.90 10.35
C CYS A 28 10.37 -3.22 11.80
N GLY A 29 10.09 -4.49 12.08
CA GLY A 29 9.97 -4.97 13.45
C GLY A 29 8.62 -5.56 13.83
N GLN A 30 7.70 -5.72 12.87
CA GLN A 30 6.44 -6.40 13.11
C GLN A 30 6.64 -7.93 13.23
N TYR A 31 5.80 -8.58 14.02
CA TYR A 31 5.89 -10.04 14.22
C TYR A 31 5.44 -10.79 12.97
N GLY A 32 6.19 -11.83 12.54
CA GLY A 32 5.87 -12.67 11.37
C GLY A 32 4.55 -13.45 11.40
N ARG A 33 3.76 -13.33 12.47
CA ARG A 33 2.42 -13.92 12.65
C ARG A 33 1.29 -12.90 12.56
N ILE A 34 1.61 -11.63 12.31
CA ILE A 34 0.60 -10.60 12.09
C ILE A 34 0.20 -10.66 10.62
N SER A 35 -1.11 -10.55 10.34
CA SER A 35 -1.61 -10.47 8.97
C SER A 35 -1.11 -9.21 8.28
N ASP A 36 -1.00 -9.22 6.95
CA ASP A 36 -0.51 -8.07 6.19
C ASP A 36 -1.35 -6.80 6.44
N ALA A 37 -2.67 -6.95 6.58
CA ALA A 37 -3.58 -5.85 6.95
C ALA A 37 -3.29 -5.31 8.36
N GLY A 38 -2.94 -6.20 9.30
CA GLY A 38 -2.53 -5.83 10.65
C GLY A 38 -1.21 -5.08 10.66
N VAL A 39 -0.21 -5.57 9.91
CA VAL A 39 1.09 -4.93 9.72
C VAL A 39 0.91 -3.53 9.14
N TYR A 40 0.11 -3.40 8.07
CA TYR A 40 -0.20 -2.09 7.48
C TYR A 40 -0.81 -1.14 8.50
N ARG A 41 -1.86 -1.56 9.21
CA ARG A 41 -2.60 -0.71 10.18
C ARG A 41 -1.73 -0.17 11.30
N THR A 42 -0.70 -0.90 11.72
CA THR A 42 0.21 -0.46 12.79
C THR A 42 1.49 0.18 12.27
N SER A 43 1.66 0.29 10.95
CA SER A 43 2.88 0.80 10.35
C SER A 43 2.97 2.33 10.39
N GLN A 44 4.19 2.84 10.46
CA GLN A 44 4.51 4.26 10.25
C GLN A 44 4.12 4.73 8.85
N ILE A 45 4.13 3.82 7.86
CA ILE A 45 3.69 4.10 6.49
C ILE A 45 2.21 4.49 6.50
N SER A 46 1.34 3.69 7.11
CA SER A 46 -0.09 4.02 7.18
C SER A 46 -0.33 5.34 7.91
N LYS A 47 0.41 5.60 8.99
CA LYS A 47 0.32 6.86 9.74
C LYS A 47 0.73 8.06 8.88
N PHE A 48 1.83 7.98 8.14
CA PHE A 48 2.29 9.08 7.30
C PHE A 48 1.39 9.31 6.08
N LEU A 49 0.76 8.27 5.55
CA LEU A 49 -0.28 8.40 4.52
C LEU A 49 -1.52 9.12 5.07
N GLU A 50 -2.04 8.71 6.23
CA GLU A 50 -3.20 9.35 6.87
C GLU A 50 -2.93 10.81 7.25
N GLU A 51 -1.69 11.13 7.67
CA GLU A 51 -1.27 12.49 8.02
C GLU A 51 -0.85 13.34 6.79
N GLY A 52 -0.85 12.78 5.58
CA GLY A 52 -0.42 13.48 4.35
C GLY A 52 1.05 13.92 4.38
N LYS A 53 1.91 13.20 5.11
CA LYS A 53 3.33 13.54 5.30
C LYS A 53 4.26 12.92 4.26
N LEU A 54 3.77 11.94 3.51
CA LEU A 54 4.42 11.52 2.28
C LEU A 54 4.08 12.61 1.27
N ASN A 55 5.09 13.35 0.79
CA ASN A 55 4.98 14.47 -0.14
C ASN A 55 4.47 14.01 -1.53
N ILE A 56 3.30 13.38 -1.56
CA ILE A 56 2.62 12.93 -2.76
C ILE A 56 2.14 14.19 -3.50
N PRO A 57 2.48 14.34 -4.79
CA PRO A 57 2.08 15.52 -5.55
C PRO A 57 0.57 15.73 -5.49
N THR A 58 0.14 16.93 -5.12
CA THR A 58 -1.29 17.31 -5.10
C THR A 58 -1.81 17.65 -6.49
N SER A 59 -0.93 17.72 -7.50
CA SER A 59 -1.30 18.03 -8.87
C SER A 59 -2.22 16.94 -9.42
N GLU A 60 -3.34 17.32 -10.00
CA GLU A 60 -4.24 16.33 -10.59
C GLU A 60 -3.85 16.09 -12.05
N PHE A 61 -3.81 14.83 -12.47
CA PHE A 61 -3.59 14.47 -13.87
C PHE A 61 -4.87 14.71 -14.67
N LYS A 62 -4.80 15.53 -15.72
CA LYS A 62 -5.90 15.69 -16.68
C LYS A 62 -5.93 14.48 -17.60
N VAL A 63 -7.04 13.74 -17.56
CA VAL A 63 -7.23 12.60 -18.47
C VAL A 63 -7.56 13.12 -19.86
N ASN A 64 -6.66 12.88 -20.82
CA ASN A 64 -6.82 13.29 -22.22
C ASN A 64 -8.07 12.65 -22.83
N SER A 65 -9.21 13.35 -22.76
CA SER A 65 -10.54 13.05 -23.34
C SER A 65 -11.70 13.52 -22.43
N THR A 66 -11.41 13.93 -21.19
CA THR A 66 -12.44 14.40 -20.25
C THR A 66 -12.00 15.67 -19.52
N GLU A 67 -12.94 16.51 -19.09
CA GLU A 67 -12.65 17.61 -18.15
C GLU A 67 -12.35 17.14 -16.73
N ARG A 68 -12.24 15.82 -16.52
CA ARG A 68 -11.97 15.22 -15.21
C ARG A 68 -10.47 15.17 -14.93
N THR A 69 -10.17 15.49 -13.69
CA THR A 69 -8.86 15.39 -13.10
C THR A 69 -8.82 14.22 -12.11
N ILE A 70 -7.71 13.49 -12.09
CA ILE A 70 -7.50 12.38 -11.15
C ILE A 70 -6.32 12.75 -10.23
N PRO A 71 -6.49 12.66 -8.89
CA PRO A 71 -5.39 12.93 -7.97
C PRO A 71 -4.34 11.81 -8.06
N PHE A 72 -3.08 12.14 -7.81
CA PHE A 72 -2.07 11.10 -7.58
C PHE A 72 -2.42 10.33 -6.31
N MET A 73 -2.46 9.00 -6.43
CA MET A 73 -2.75 8.07 -5.34
C MET A 73 -1.63 7.05 -5.26
N SER A 74 -1.35 6.58 -4.05
CA SER A 74 -0.45 5.45 -3.85
C SER A 74 -1.15 4.16 -4.27
N GLU A 75 -0.38 3.21 -4.78
CA GLU A 75 -0.85 1.84 -4.99
C GLU A 75 -0.54 0.99 -3.76
N GLY A 76 -1.59 0.39 -3.19
CA GLY A 76 -1.54 -0.42 -1.99
C GLY A 76 -1.63 -1.91 -2.30
N TYR A 77 -1.05 -2.71 -1.42
CA TYR A 77 -1.18 -4.16 -1.43
C TYR A 77 -2.65 -4.59 -1.22
N GLU A 78 -3.02 -5.82 -1.63
CA GLU A 78 -4.42 -6.31 -1.55
C GLU A 78 -5.01 -6.22 -0.13
N ALA A 79 -4.17 -6.46 0.88
CA ALA A 79 -4.55 -6.40 2.29
C ALA A 79 -4.74 -4.97 2.84
N CYS A 80 -4.35 -3.94 2.07
CA CYS A 80 -4.59 -2.55 2.44
C CYS A 80 -6.09 -2.19 2.30
N PRO A 81 -6.58 -1.19 3.06
CA PRO A 81 -7.90 -0.62 2.82
C PRO A 81 -7.89 0.27 1.57
N LEU A 82 -9.04 0.35 0.88
CA LEU A 82 -9.24 1.37 -0.16
C LEU A 82 -9.44 2.73 0.52
N LYS A 83 -8.68 3.75 0.10
CA LYS A 83 -8.73 5.11 0.65
C LYS A 83 -8.68 6.13 -0.49
N THR A 84 -8.99 7.39 -0.18
CA THR A 84 -8.88 8.51 -1.15
C THR A 84 -7.46 8.75 -1.66
N TYR A 85 -6.44 8.27 -0.92
CA TYR A 85 -5.02 8.40 -1.25
C TYR A 85 -4.34 7.04 -1.52
N LEU A 86 -5.07 5.92 -1.42
CA LEU A 86 -4.53 4.57 -1.56
C LEU A 86 -5.48 3.69 -2.37
N LEU A 87 -5.10 3.41 -3.60
CA LEU A 87 -5.76 2.44 -4.46
C LEU A 87 -5.32 1.03 -4.08
N LYS A 88 -6.13 0.03 -4.42
CA LYS A 88 -5.72 -1.37 -4.31
C LYS A 88 -6.32 -2.20 -5.43
N PRO A 89 -5.69 -3.32 -5.81
CA PRO A 89 -6.26 -4.24 -6.79
C PRO A 89 -7.63 -4.75 -6.36
N TYR A 90 -8.48 -5.04 -7.34
CA TYR A 90 -9.73 -5.73 -7.09
C TYR A 90 -9.48 -7.11 -6.49
N ALA A 91 -10.37 -7.56 -5.61
CA ALA A 91 -10.22 -8.85 -4.95
C ALA A 91 -10.24 -9.99 -5.98
N ALA A 92 -9.22 -10.85 -5.94
CA ALA A 92 -8.98 -11.88 -6.96
C ALA A 92 -10.13 -12.88 -7.15
N LYS A 93 -10.96 -13.08 -6.13
CA LYS A 93 -12.12 -14.00 -6.15
C LYS A 93 -13.23 -13.56 -7.09
N THR A 94 -13.18 -12.31 -7.56
CA THR A 94 -14.22 -11.66 -8.38
C THR A 94 -13.70 -11.21 -9.74
N LEU A 95 -12.50 -11.66 -10.14
CA LEU A 95 -11.86 -11.23 -11.38
C LEU A 95 -12.05 -12.22 -12.53
N ASP A 96 -12.71 -11.72 -13.57
CA ASP A 96 -12.66 -12.18 -14.94
C ASP A 96 -11.22 -12.03 -15.50
N GLN A 97 -10.88 -12.75 -16.57
CA GLN A 97 -9.51 -12.81 -17.12
C GLN A 97 -8.91 -11.43 -17.44
N GLU A 98 -9.73 -10.47 -17.88
CA GLU A 98 -9.29 -9.10 -18.19
C GLU A 98 -9.00 -8.23 -16.97
N LYS A 99 -9.53 -8.59 -15.80
CA LYS A 99 -9.38 -7.79 -14.57
C LYS A 99 -8.20 -8.25 -13.71
N ARG A 100 -7.50 -9.31 -14.13
CA ARG A 100 -6.24 -9.77 -13.54
C ARG A 100 -5.10 -8.92 -14.11
N ILE A 101 -4.36 -8.30 -13.20
CA ILE A 101 -3.15 -7.52 -13.47
C ILE A 101 -1.94 -8.45 -13.30
#